data_AF-A0A6N6LPK0-F1
#
_entry.id   AF-A0A6N6LPK0-F1
#
_cell.length_a   1.000
_cell.length_b   1.000
_cell.length_c   1.000
_cell.angle_alpha   90.00
_cell.angle_beta   90.00
_cell.angle_gamma   90.00
#
_symmetry.space_group_name_H-M   'P 1'
#
loop_
_entity.id
_entity.type
_entity.pdbx_description
1 polymer ?
#
loop_
_entity_poly.entity_id
_entity_poly.type
_entity_poly.pdbx_seq_one_letter_code
_entity_poly.pdbx_strand_id
1 'polypeptide(L)'
;MKISKLFNDRKEFESLIKKQVNNKPILLDEVGMYEESLLESVRIHSDEFAFVLSSHKMLKLFKKEHFQTRFVASCELKSLDKIELKDYIFKKHNLFFYEKEFRFLRKIYQGNLRNIDKTLQSFKDINGFYKESKSTLYKLRLSAIEQGLL
;
A
#
# COMPACT_ATOMS: atom_id res chain seq x y z
N MET A 1 -0.30 19.85 3.68
CA MET A 1 0.42 19.72 2.41
C MET A 1 0.88 18.26 2.30
N LYS A 2 0.30 17.47 1.40
CA LYS A 2 0.81 16.12 1.08
C LYS A 2 2.04 16.32 0.22
N ILE A 3 3.22 16.03 0.73
CA ILE A 3 4.44 16.01 -0.09
C ILE A 3 4.46 14.63 -0.75
N SER A 4 3.81 14.51 -1.90
CA SER A 4 3.98 13.37 -2.80
C SER A 4 4.96 13.78 -3.90
N LYS A 5 6.23 13.97 -3.52
CA LYS A 5 7.33 14.13 -4.46
C LYS A 5 8.31 12.99 -4.22
N LEU A 6 8.60 12.24 -5.27
CA LEU A 6 9.78 11.38 -5.31
C LEU A 6 10.99 12.31 -5.35
N PHE A 7 11.87 12.20 -4.36
CA PHE A 7 13.09 12.98 -4.29
C PHE A 7 14.12 12.37 -5.25
N ASN A 8 14.52 13.15 -6.25
CA ASN A 8 15.51 12.69 -7.23
C ASN A 8 16.96 12.94 -6.77
N ASP A 9 17.17 13.85 -5.82
CA ASP A 9 18.49 14.10 -5.22
C ASP A 9 18.40 14.60 -3.77
N ARG A 10 19.53 14.52 -3.06
CA ARG A 10 19.68 14.98 -1.67
C ARG A 10 19.43 16.49 -1.49
N LYS A 11 19.73 17.31 -2.50
CA LYS A 11 19.61 18.78 -2.40
C LYS A 11 18.15 19.21 -2.38
N GLU A 12 17.29 18.55 -3.17
CA GLU A 12 15.84 18.77 -3.16
C GLU A 12 15.26 18.38 -1.80
N PHE A 13 15.71 17.27 -1.22
CA PHE A 13 15.33 16.84 0.12
C PHE A 13 15.71 17.88 1.19
N GLU A 14 16.97 18.30 1.26
CA GLU A 14 17.42 19.29 2.24
C GLU A 14 16.72 20.65 2.09
N SER A 15 16.45 21.08 0.86
CA SER A 15 15.69 22.31 0.58
C SER A 15 14.26 22.24 1.13
N LEU A 16 13.62 21.08 1.04
CA LEU A 16 12.27 20.85 1.56
C LEU A 16 12.24 20.76 3.08
N ILE A 17 13.21 20.06 3.69
CA ILE A 17 13.35 20.00 5.16
C ILE A 17 13.53 21.40 5.74
N LYS A 18 14.40 22.23 5.15
CA LYS A 18 14.62 23.62 5.59
C LYS A 18 13.36 24.50 5.50
N LYS A 19 12.45 24.20 4.57
CA LYS A 19 11.17 24.90 4.41
C LYS A 19 10.09 24.36 5.34
N GLN A 20 10.35 23.25 6.03
CA GLN A 20 9.37 22.60 6.88
C GLN A 20 9.36 23.27 8.25
N VAL A 21 8.41 24.19 8.44
CA VAL A 21 8.26 24.97 9.67
C VAL A 21 7.40 24.26 10.72
N ASN A 22 6.71 23.19 10.33
CA ASN A 22 5.75 22.51 11.20
C ASN A 22 6.24 21.08 11.48
N ASN A 23 6.27 20.68 12.75
CA ASN A 23 6.66 19.35 13.28
C ASN A 23 5.74 18.20 12.84
N LYS A 24 5.23 18.24 11.60
CA LYS A 24 4.42 17.17 11.02
C LYS A 24 5.33 16.02 10.58
N PRO A 25 4.89 14.77 10.77
CA PRO A 25 5.63 13.62 10.28
C PRO A 25 5.83 13.68 8.76
N ILE A 26 7.03 13.29 8.32
CA ILE A 26 7.42 13.20 6.92
C ILE A 26 7.32 11.72 6.52
N LEU A 27 6.50 11.44 5.52
CA LEU A 27 6.32 10.09 5.00
C LEU A 27 7.22 9.92 3.78
N LEU A 28 8.13 8.94 3.82
CA LEU A 28 8.94 8.53 2.68
C LEU A 28 8.51 7.12 2.28
N ASP A 29 7.87 7.02 1.12
CA ASP A 29 7.44 5.75 0.56
C ASP A 29 8.52 5.15 -0.34
N GLU A 30 8.55 3.82 -0.41
CA GLU A 30 9.52 3.01 -1.16
C GLU A 30 10.98 3.46 -0.99
N VAL A 31 11.45 3.53 0.27
CA VAL A 31 12.77 4.10 0.58
C VAL A 31 13.95 3.34 -0.02
N GLY A 32 13.73 2.12 -0.52
CA GLY A 32 14.72 1.38 -1.30
C GLY A 32 15.06 1.98 -2.66
N MET A 33 14.27 2.96 -3.14
CA MET A 33 14.53 3.68 -4.39
C MET A 33 15.40 4.92 -4.19
N TYR A 34 15.61 5.39 -2.95
CA TYR A 34 16.45 6.55 -2.68
C TYR A 34 17.92 6.18 -2.56
N GLU A 35 18.78 7.13 -2.90
CA GLU A 35 20.22 7.00 -2.66
C GLU A 35 20.55 6.93 -1.16
N GLU A 36 21.61 6.21 -0.82
CA GLU A 36 22.13 6.12 0.56
C GLU A 36 22.44 7.51 1.15
N SER A 37 22.91 8.45 0.31
CA SER A 37 23.19 9.84 0.69
C SER A 37 21.95 10.58 1.23
N LEU A 38 20.77 10.30 0.68
CA LEU A 38 19.49 10.87 1.13
C LEU A 38 19.05 10.22 2.44
N LEU A 39 19.18 8.89 2.55
CA LEU A 39 18.81 8.16 3.77
C LEU A 39 19.70 8.56 4.95
N GLU A 40 20.98 8.87 4.72
CA GLU A 40 21.85 9.48 5.74
C GLU A 40 21.37 10.87 6.15
N SER A 41 20.85 11.66 5.21
CA SER A 41 20.26 12.96 5.54
C SER A 41 19.00 12.81 6.40
N VAL A 42 18.15 11.82 6.10
CA VAL A 42 17.00 11.45 6.93
C VAL A 42 17.44 11.09 8.35
N ARG A 43 18.52 10.30 8.49
CA ARG A 43 19.09 9.94 9.79
C ARG A 43 19.56 11.16 10.58
N ILE A 44 20.24 12.11 9.94
CA ILE A 44 20.74 13.32 10.59
C ILE A 44 19.57 14.18 11.07
N HIS A 45 18.54 14.36 10.24
CA HIS A 45 17.38 15.18 10.57
C HIS A 45 16.36 14.49 11.47
N SER A 46 16.54 13.21 11.80
CA SER A 46 15.60 12.45 12.64
C SER A 46 15.50 12.98 14.08
N ASP A 47 16.51 13.75 14.52
CA ASP A 47 16.52 14.37 15.85
C ASP A 47 15.55 15.57 15.93
N GLU A 48 15.28 16.21 14.79
CA GLU A 48 14.42 17.40 14.69
C GLU A 48 13.04 17.08 14.10
N PHE A 49 12.96 16.08 13.22
CA PHE A 49 11.74 15.74 12.49
C PHE A 49 11.37 14.26 12.66
N ALA A 50 10.06 14.01 12.77
CA ALA A 50 9.54 12.64 12.75
C ALA A 50 9.46 12.13 11.30
N PHE A 51 10.08 10.98 11.03
CA PHE A 51 10.01 10.30 9.74
C PHE A 51 9.27 8.98 9.86
N VAL A 52 8.47 8.65 8.85
CA VAL A 52 7.89 7.32 8.65
C VAL A 52 8.39 6.80 7.32
N LEU A 53 9.10 5.68 7.37
CA LEU A 53 9.72 5.07 6.20
C LEU A 53 8.93 3.81 5.82
N SER A 54 8.59 3.69 4.54
CA SER A 54 7.96 2.49 3.98
C SER A 54 8.91 1.86 2.96
N SER A 55 9.03 0.53 3.00
CA SER A 55 9.84 -0.24 2.05
C SER A 55 9.28 -1.65 1.90
N HIS A 56 9.28 -2.18 0.68
CA HIS A 56 8.98 -3.58 0.42
C HIS A 56 9.97 -4.57 1.03
N LYS A 57 11.23 -4.15 1.27
CA LYS A 57 12.28 -5.00 1.85
C LYS A 57 13.12 -4.21 2.85
N MET A 58 13.59 -4.90 3.88
CA MET A 58 14.53 -4.29 4.82
C MET A 58 15.87 -4.00 4.13
N LEU A 59 16.23 -2.71 4.05
CA LEU A 59 17.49 -2.27 3.44
C LEU A 59 18.69 -2.66 4.32
N LYS A 60 19.82 -2.99 3.67
CA LYS A 60 21.07 -3.29 4.39
C LYS A 60 21.53 -2.11 5.25
N LEU A 61 21.31 -0.89 4.78
CA LEU A 61 21.63 0.34 5.49
C LEU A 61 20.96 0.41 6.87
N PHE A 62 19.68 0.06 6.94
CA PHE A 62 18.92 0.06 8.19
C PHE A 62 19.35 -1.02 9.18
N LYS A 63 20.23 -1.94 8.77
CA LYS A 63 20.86 -2.92 9.67
C LYS A 63 22.16 -2.41 10.30
N LYS A 64 22.71 -1.29 9.84
CA LYS A 64 23.88 -0.67 10.46
C LYS A 64 23.47 -0.06 11.80
N GLU A 65 24.33 -0.21 12.81
CA GLU A 65 24.04 0.19 14.20
C GLU A 65 23.61 1.66 14.33
N HIS A 66 24.28 2.58 13.64
CA HIS A 66 23.96 4.01 13.65
C HIS A 66 22.59 4.36 13.03
N PHE A 67 22.00 3.48 12.22
CA PHE A 67 20.61 3.63 11.77
C PHE A 67 19.63 2.97 12.73
N GLN A 68 19.98 1.78 13.23
CA GLN A 68 19.11 1.02 14.12
C GLN A 68 18.72 1.80 15.37
N THR A 69 19.69 2.49 15.97
CA THR A 69 19.48 3.31 17.18
C THR A 69 18.57 4.51 16.95
N ARG A 70 18.30 4.91 15.70
CA ARG A 70 17.39 6.01 15.35
C ARG A 70 15.95 5.56 15.10
N PHE A 71 15.69 4.27 14.97
CA PHE A 71 14.32 3.77 14.84
C PHE A 71 13.63 3.70 16.19
N VAL A 72 12.58 4.50 16.36
CA VAL A 72 11.71 4.44 17.54
C VAL A 72 10.81 3.20 17.50
N ALA A 73 10.33 2.84 16.31
CA ALA A 73 9.46 1.67 16.11
C ALA A 73 9.62 1.12 14.69
N SER A 74 9.43 -0.19 14.55
CA SER A 74 9.34 -0.88 13.28
C SER A 74 8.09 -1.76 13.26
N CYS A 75 7.29 -1.68 12.21
CA CYS A 75 6.15 -2.56 11.99
C CYS A 75 6.30 -3.31 10.67
N GLU A 76 5.89 -4.58 10.66
CA GLU A 76 5.83 -5.40 9.46
C GLU A 76 4.36 -5.63 9.10
N LEU A 77 4.00 -5.29 7.86
CA LEU A 77 2.66 -5.53 7.35
C LEU A 77 2.55 -6.96 6.85
N LYS A 78 1.60 -7.71 7.40
CA LYS A 78 1.29 -9.09 6.99
C LYS A 78 0.14 -9.09 5.99
N SER A 79 0.05 -10.17 5.21
CA SER A 79 -1.13 -10.42 4.38
C SER A 79 -2.37 -10.61 5.25
N LEU A 80 -3.50 -10.07 4.80
CA LEU A 80 -4.78 -10.25 5.46
C LEU A 80 -5.20 -11.73 5.48
N ASP A 81 -5.78 -12.15 6.59
CA ASP A 81 -6.42 -13.45 6.71
C ASP A 81 -7.80 -13.49 6.02
N LYS A 82 -8.51 -14.62 6.16
CA LYS A 82 -9.84 -14.81 5.56
C LYS A 82 -10.88 -13.80 6.08
N ILE A 83 -10.89 -13.56 7.39
CA ILE A 83 -11.88 -12.71 8.05
C ILE A 83 -11.57 -11.26 7.73
N GLU A 84 -10.31 -10.87 7.86
CA GLU A 84 -9.83 -9.53 7.55
C GLU A 84 -10.08 -9.15 6.08
N LEU A 85 -9.90 -10.09 5.14
CA LEU A 85 -10.22 -9.84 3.73
C LEU A 85 -11.72 -9.65 3.50
N LYS A 86 -12.59 -10.40 4.19
CA LYS A 86 -14.04 -10.18 4.12
C LYS A 86 -14.41 -8.80 4.65
N ASP A 87 -13.87 -8.45 5.82
CA ASP A 87 -14.10 -7.17 6.46
C ASP A 87 -13.61 -6.02 5.58
N TYR A 88 -12.46 -6.17 4.93
CA TYR A 88 -11.94 -5.21 3.97
C TYR A 88 -12.91 -4.99 2.80
N ILE A 89 -13.38 -6.08 2.19
CA ILE A 89 -14.32 -6.02 1.06
C ILE A 89 -15.61 -5.32 1.49
N PHE A 90 -16.15 -5.68 2.66
CA PHE A 90 -17.35 -5.07 3.17
C PHE A 90 -17.15 -3.57 3.46
N LYS A 91 -16.14 -3.21 4.27
CA LYS A 91 -15.88 -1.82 4.67
C LYS A 91 -15.57 -0.90 3.50
N LYS A 92 -14.81 -1.38 2.51
CA LYS A 92 -14.36 -0.55 1.38
C LYS A 92 -15.36 -0.52 0.23
N HIS A 93 -15.97 -1.66 -0.10
CA HIS A 93 -16.79 -1.80 -1.30
C HIS A 93 -18.29 -1.89 -1.01
N ASN A 94 -18.69 -2.05 0.26
CA ASN A 94 -20.06 -2.30 0.69
C ASN A 94 -20.69 -3.50 -0.03
N LEU A 95 -19.91 -4.56 -0.20
CA LEU A 95 -20.33 -5.80 -0.87
C LEU A 95 -20.23 -6.99 0.07
N PHE A 96 -21.22 -7.87 -0.03
CA PHE A 96 -21.24 -9.16 0.66
C PHE A 96 -21.23 -10.29 -0.35
N PHE A 97 -20.41 -11.30 -0.09
CA PHE A 97 -20.26 -12.46 -0.95
C PHE A 97 -20.42 -13.74 -0.13
N TYR A 98 -21.15 -14.70 -0.67
CA TYR A 98 -21.22 -16.04 -0.08
C TYR A 98 -19.88 -16.77 -0.22
N GLU A 99 -19.71 -17.87 0.52
CA GLU A 99 -18.45 -18.63 0.57
C GLU A 99 -17.93 -19.09 -0.79
N LYS A 100 -18.82 -19.31 -1.77
CA LYS A 100 -18.43 -19.71 -3.12
C LYS A 100 -17.69 -18.59 -3.85
N GLU A 101 -18.27 -17.39 -3.87
CA GLU A 101 -17.70 -16.18 -4.46
C GLU A 101 -16.46 -15.73 -3.67
N PHE A 102 -16.50 -15.81 -2.35
CA PHE A 102 -15.37 -15.45 -1.51
C PHE A 102 -14.15 -16.37 -1.74
N ARG A 103 -14.35 -17.69 -1.90
CA ARG A 103 -13.27 -18.60 -2.29
C ARG A 103 -12.62 -18.21 -3.61
N PHE A 104 -13.40 -17.70 -4.56
CA PHE A 104 -12.87 -17.18 -5.82
C PHE A 104 -12.07 -15.88 -5.59
N LEU A 105 -12.63 -14.91 -4.88
CA LEU A 105 -11.94 -13.67 -4.54
C LEU A 105 -10.63 -13.91 -3.79
N ARG A 106 -10.57 -14.90 -2.90
CA ARG A 106 -9.32 -15.29 -2.22
C ARG A 106 -8.24 -15.77 -3.19
N LYS A 107 -8.62 -16.43 -4.29
CA LYS A 107 -7.66 -16.83 -5.34
C LYS A 107 -7.14 -15.63 -6.12
N ILE A 108 -7.97 -14.60 -6.32
CA ILE A 108 -7.60 -13.34 -6.97
C ILE A 108 -6.71 -12.46 -6.08
N TYR A 109 -6.97 -12.48 -4.76
CA TYR A 109 -6.24 -11.68 -3.78
C TYR A 109 -4.73 -11.88 -3.89
N GLN A 110 -4.23 -13.12 -3.79
CA GLN A 110 -2.79 -13.44 -3.87
C GLN A 110 -1.88 -12.54 -2.99
N GLY A 111 -2.37 -12.06 -1.84
CA GLY A 111 -1.63 -11.14 -0.97
C GLY A 111 -1.67 -9.66 -1.42
N ASN A 112 -2.36 -9.34 -2.51
CA ASN A 112 -2.45 -8.01 -3.08
C ASN A 112 -3.90 -7.49 -3.11
N LEU A 113 -4.22 -6.58 -2.19
CA LEU A 113 -5.53 -5.94 -2.11
C LEU A 113 -5.92 -5.18 -3.39
N ARG A 114 -4.94 -4.71 -4.18
CA ARG A 114 -5.21 -4.01 -5.44
C ARG A 114 -5.90 -4.91 -6.46
N ASN A 115 -5.61 -6.22 -6.45
CA ASN A 115 -6.28 -7.18 -7.34
C ASN A 115 -7.77 -7.30 -7.00
N ILE A 116 -8.08 -7.28 -5.70
CA ILE A 116 -9.47 -7.25 -5.20
C ILE A 116 -10.14 -5.96 -5.61
N ASP A 117 -9.51 -4.81 -5.38
CA ASP A 117 -10.10 -3.51 -5.70
C ASP A 117 -10.44 -3.39 -7.19
N LYS A 118 -9.51 -3.75 -8.07
CA LYS A 118 -9.72 -3.73 -9.52
C LYS A 118 -10.85 -4.66 -9.94
N THR A 119 -10.84 -5.89 -9.42
CA THR A 119 -11.89 -6.88 -9.73
C THR A 119 -13.25 -6.41 -9.26
N LEU A 120 -13.36 -5.85 -8.06
CA LEU A 120 -14.62 -5.38 -7.50
C LEU A 120 -15.12 -4.08 -8.14
N GLN A 121 -14.22 -3.23 -8.62
CA GLN A 121 -14.59 -2.05 -9.41
C GLN A 121 -15.26 -2.49 -10.73
N SER A 122 -14.60 -3.35 -11.50
CA SER A 122 -15.16 -3.94 -12.72
C SER A 122 -16.45 -4.72 -12.44
N PHE A 123 -16.51 -5.45 -11.32
CA PHE A 123 -17.71 -6.19 -10.92
C PHE A 123 -18.93 -5.29 -10.74
N LYS A 124 -18.78 -4.09 -10.18
CA LYS A 124 -19.92 -3.16 -10.01
C LYS A 124 -20.54 -2.81 -11.36
N ASP A 125 -19.71 -2.54 -12.37
CA ASP A 125 -20.17 -2.19 -13.71
C ASP A 125 -20.83 -3.38 -14.42
N ILE A 126 -20.17 -4.55 -14.40
CA ILE A 126 -20.69 -5.80 -14.96
C ILE A 126 -21.99 -6.24 -14.26
N ASN A 127 -22.08 -6.05 -12.95
CA ASN A 127 -23.26 -6.37 -12.15
C ASN A 127 -24.43 -5.46 -12.48
N GLY A 128 -24.18 -4.16 -12.73
CA GLY A 128 -25.20 -3.23 -13.20
C GLY A 128 -25.75 -3.61 -14.58
N PHE A 129 -24.88 -4.05 -15.49
CA PHE A 129 -25.27 -4.45 -16.85
C PHE A 129 -26.09 -5.76 -16.88
N TYR A 130 -25.57 -6.83 -16.27
CA TYR A 130 -26.22 -8.14 -16.32
C TYR A 130 -27.37 -8.30 -15.32
N LYS A 131 -27.43 -7.48 -14.26
CA LYS A 131 -28.40 -7.63 -13.16
C LYS A 131 -28.48 -9.09 -12.69
N GLU A 132 -29.66 -9.70 -12.74
CA GLU A 132 -29.91 -11.08 -12.30
C GLU A 132 -29.73 -12.13 -13.41
N SER A 133 -29.50 -11.73 -14.66
CA SER A 133 -29.41 -12.66 -15.80
C SER A 133 -28.22 -13.63 -15.73
N LYS A 134 -27.21 -13.31 -14.89
CA LYS A 134 -26.03 -14.15 -14.66
C LYS A 134 -25.71 -14.23 -13.18
N SER A 135 -25.19 -15.38 -12.76
CA SER A 135 -24.77 -15.60 -11.36
C SER A 135 -23.66 -14.62 -10.93
N THR A 136 -23.61 -14.31 -9.63
CA THR A 136 -22.57 -13.45 -9.04
C THR A 136 -21.16 -13.97 -9.33
N LEU A 137 -20.94 -15.27 -9.18
CA LEU A 137 -19.64 -15.87 -9.49
C LEU A 137 -19.25 -15.70 -10.97
N TYR A 138 -20.20 -15.82 -11.90
CA TYR A 138 -19.92 -15.61 -13.32
C TYR A 138 -19.45 -14.17 -13.58
N LYS A 139 -20.17 -13.20 -13.02
CA LYS A 139 -19.84 -11.78 -13.13
C LYS A 139 -18.46 -11.48 -12.53
N LEU A 140 -18.15 -12.02 -11.35
CA LEU A 140 -16.82 -11.90 -10.73
C LEU A 140 -15.69 -12.49 -11.58
N ARG A 141 -15.92 -13.63 -12.23
CA ARG A 141 -14.93 -14.24 -13.13
C ARG A 141 -14.69 -13.36 -14.35
N LEU A 142 -15.76 -12.84 -14.94
CA LEU A 142 -15.65 -11.92 -16.08
C LEU A 142 -14.86 -10.66 -15.69
N SER A 143 -15.13 -10.11 -14.50
CA SER A 143 -14.37 -8.98 -13.97
C SER A 143 -12.89 -9.27 -13.78
N ALA A 144 -12.55 -10.45 -13.25
CA ALA A 144 -11.15 -10.83 -13.08
C ALA A 144 -10.44 -11.04 -14.44
N ILE A 145 -11.13 -11.58 -15.45
CA ILE A 145 -10.62 -11.70 -16.83
C ILE A 145 -10.33 -10.32 -17.42
N GLU A 146 -11.27 -9.36 -17.30
CA GLU A 146 -11.07 -7.99 -17.80
C GLU A 146 -9.82 -7.32 -17.19
N GLN A 147 -9.52 -7.64 -15.92
CA GLN A 147 -8.35 -7.10 -15.21
C GLN A 147 -7.06 -7.90 -15.45
N GLY A 148 -7.08 -8.95 -16.27
CA GLY A 148 -5.91 -9.81 -16.53
C GLY A 148 -5.44 -10.60 -15.31
N LEU A 149 -6.37 -10.98 -14.42
CA LEU A 149 -6.09 -11.70 -13.16
C LEU A 149 -6.50 -13.18 -13.21
N LEU A 150 -6.93 -13.66 -14.38
CA LEU A 150 -7.28 -15.05 -14.68
C LEU A 150 -6.67 -15.49 -16.01
#